data_AF-A0A1H9JEE1-F1
#
_entry.id   AF-A0A1H9JEE1-F1
#
_cell.length_a   1.000
_cell.length_b   1.000
_cell.length_c   1.000
_cell.angle_alpha   90.00
_cell.angle_beta   90.00
_cell.angle_gamma   90.00
#
_symmetry.space_group_name_H-M   'P 1'
#
loop_
_entity.id
_entity.type
_entity.pdbx_description
1 polymer ?
#
loop_
_entity_poly.entity_id
_entity_poly.type
_entity_poly.pdbx_seq_one_letter_code
_entity_poly.pdbx_strand_id
1 'polypeptide(L)'
;MEKAIFLLFILFLGCSRNDFSETKFNIETDKETYSIGDKFQFKLIISPFKEEQTIRFYKTFSNVDFSFVITDLEYNSSQELKKYFIEGPSLFEDNDEYIDEYTITTEEPFKKTFYGTISELENKIVFEIPELKLRNQIEKYLLKENDVITIEGSCRTVYGSGEKAFTKKVRLLLE
;
A
#
# COMPACT_ATOMS: atom_id res chain seq x y z
N MET A 1 -10.84 -15.54 -57.01
CA MET A 1 -11.17 -14.39 -56.14
C MET A 1 -12.33 -14.88 -55.29
N GLU A 2 -12.27 -15.02 -53.97
CA GLU A 2 -11.53 -14.28 -52.96
C GLU A 2 -11.05 -15.26 -51.87
N LYS A 3 -9.77 -15.20 -51.54
CA LYS A 3 -9.18 -15.81 -50.35
C LYS A 3 -9.00 -14.70 -49.32
N ALA A 4 -9.09 -15.09 -48.05
CA ALA A 4 -8.60 -14.38 -46.88
C ALA A 4 -9.46 -13.21 -46.36
N ILE A 5 -10.47 -13.55 -45.55
CA ILE A 5 -10.89 -12.69 -44.43
C ILE A 5 -10.87 -13.59 -43.18
N PHE A 6 -9.66 -13.95 -42.75
CA PHE A 6 -9.44 -14.62 -41.47
C PHE A 6 -8.08 -14.16 -40.94
N LEU A 7 -7.99 -12.90 -40.51
CA LEU A 7 -7.00 -12.44 -39.53
C LEU A 7 -7.25 -10.96 -39.21
N LEU A 8 -8.13 -10.67 -38.27
CA LEU A 8 -8.06 -9.42 -37.51
C LEU A 8 -8.78 -9.57 -36.15
N PHE A 9 -8.41 -10.63 -35.41
CA PHE A 9 -8.89 -10.87 -34.04
C PHE A 9 -7.76 -10.77 -33.01
N ILE A 10 -6.70 -10.03 -33.36
CA ILE A 10 -5.56 -9.78 -32.48
C ILE A 10 -5.36 -8.27 -32.54
N LEU A 11 -5.51 -7.58 -31.41
CA LEU A 11 -5.04 -6.22 -31.06
C LEU A 11 -5.99 -5.42 -30.15
N PHE A 12 -6.81 -6.07 -29.32
CA PHE A 12 -7.42 -5.42 -28.15
C PHE A 12 -7.16 -6.17 -26.83
N LEU A 13 -6.06 -6.92 -26.73
CA LEU A 13 -5.45 -7.18 -25.43
C LEU A 13 -4.83 -5.85 -24.98
N GLY A 14 -5.70 -4.96 -24.51
CA GLY A 14 -5.31 -3.72 -23.88
C GLY A 14 -4.37 -4.07 -22.74
N CYS A 15 -3.07 -3.89 -22.99
CA CYS A 15 -2.06 -3.75 -21.96
C CYS A 15 -2.48 -2.54 -21.12
N SER A 16 -3.37 -2.77 -20.15
CA SER A 16 -3.58 -1.81 -19.08
C SER A 16 -2.25 -1.73 -18.34
N ARG A 17 -1.50 -0.68 -18.62
CA ARG A 17 -0.35 -0.28 -17.79
C ARG A 17 -0.79 0.23 -16.43
N ASN A 18 -2.10 0.44 -16.22
CA ASN A 18 -2.63 0.89 -14.95
C ASN A 18 -3.09 -0.31 -14.13
N ASP A 19 -2.24 -0.73 -13.20
CA ASP A 19 -2.49 -1.90 -12.35
C ASP A 19 -3.72 -1.73 -11.44
N PHE A 20 -4.23 -0.51 -11.19
CA PHE A 20 -5.23 -0.27 -10.12
C PHE A 20 -6.48 0.53 -10.53
N SER A 21 -6.65 0.92 -11.80
CA SER A 21 -7.74 1.83 -12.21
C SER A 21 -9.14 1.33 -11.87
N GLU A 22 -9.42 0.06 -12.14
CA GLU A 22 -10.74 -0.58 -11.97
C GLU A 22 -10.83 -1.45 -10.72
N THR A 23 -10.12 -1.04 -9.67
CA THR A 23 -10.06 -1.79 -8.41
C THR A 23 -10.58 -0.99 -7.22
N LYS A 24 -11.14 -1.73 -6.26
CA LYS A 24 -11.46 -1.29 -4.91
C LYS A 24 -10.40 -1.78 -3.95
N PHE A 25 -9.94 -0.87 -3.11
CA PHE A 25 -9.03 -1.16 -2.00
C PHE A 25 -9.82 -1.25 -0.70
N ASN A 26 -9.54 -2.27 0.10
CA ASN A 26 -10.00 -2.38 1.47
C ASN A 26 -8.80 -2.72 2.37
N ILE A 27 -8.79 -2.16 3.58
CA ILE A 27 -7.78 -2.47 4.59
C ILE A 27 -8.48 -3.00 5.83
N GLU A 28 -7.94 -4.10 6.34
CA GLU A 28 -8.31 -4.65 7.63
C GLU A 28 -7.10 -4.59 8.57
N THR A 29 -7.40 -4.37 9.85
CA THR A 29 -6.45 -4.41 10.95
C THR A 29 -6.82 -5.56 11.88
N ASP A 30 -5.86 -6.15 12.58
CA ASP A 30 -6.16 -7.24 13.54
C ASP A 30 -6.88 -6.75 14.80
N LYS A 31 -6.67 -5.48 15.17
CA LYS A 31 -7.38 -4.80 16.25
C LYS A 31 -7.81 -3.39 15.83
N GLU A 32 -8.79 -2.83 16.55
CA GLU A 32 -9.18 -1.42 16.43
C GLU A 32 -8.42 -0.51 17.40
N THR A 33 -7.91 -1.08 18.49
CA THR A 33 -7.15 -0.39 19.54
C THR A 33 -5.87 -1.15 19.84
N TYR A 34 -4.77 -0.42 19.97
CA TYR A 34 -3.43 -0.94 20.28
C TYR A 34 -2.83 -0.23 21.49
N SER A 35 -1.81 -0.85 22.07
CA SER A 35 -0.93 -0.25 23.09
C SER A 35 0.52 -0.20 22.62
N ILE A 36 1.37 0.57 23.30
CA ILE A 36 2.81 0.54 23.07
C ILE A 36 3.34 -0.88 23.34
N GLY A 37 4.21 -1.38 22.46
CA GLY A 37 4.73 -2.75 22.52
C GLY A 37 3.89 -3.77 21.75
N ASP A 38 2.70 -3.39 21.28
CA ASP A 38 1.89 -4.28 20.44
C ASP A 38 2.56 -4.56 19.09
N LYS A 39 2.29 -5.77 18.60
CA LYS A 39 2.41 -6.08 17.18
C LYS A 39 1.08 -5.77 16.50
N PHE A 40 1.12 -5.31 15.26
CA PHE A 40 -0.06 -5.08 14.45
C PHE A 40 0.04 -5.81 13.11
N GLN A 41 -1.12 -6.06 12.50
CA GLN A 41 -1.24 -6.65 11.18
C GLN A 41 -2.13 -5.77 10.31
N PHE A 42 -1.69 -5.51 9.08
CA PHE A 42 -2.48 -4.85 8.07
C PHE A 42 -2.69 -5.74 6.87
N LYS A 43 -3.95 -6.00 6.55
CA LYS A 43 -4.32 -6.78 5.39
C LYS A 43 -4.85 -5.85 4.31
N LEU A 44 -4.04 -5.69 3.27
CA LEU A 44 -4.43 -5.03 2.03
C LEU A 44 -5.23 -6.00 1.18
N ILE A 45 -6.45 -5.61 0.80
CA ILE A 45 -7.35 -6.37 -0.04
C ILE A 45 -7.66 -5.54 -1.28
N ILE A 46 -7.38 -6.09 -2.46
CA ILE A 46 -7.63 -5.42 -3.75
C ILE A 46 -8.56 -6.31 -4.56
N SER A 47 -9.74 -5.78 -4.88
CA SER A 47 -10.77 -6.46 -5.67
C SER A 47 -11.05 -5.65 -6.94
N PRO A 48 -11.17 -6.29 -8.11
CA PRO A 48 -11.64 -5.58 -9.30
C PRO A 48 -13.14 -5.27 -9.20
N PHE A 49 -13.63 -4.26 -9.92
CA PHE A 49 -15.05 -3.90 -9.91
C PHE A 49 -15.95 -4.83 -10.72
N LYS A 50 -15.43 -5.47 -11.78
CA LYS A 50 -16.24 -6.26 -12.72
C LYS A 50 -15.59 -7.58 -13.07
N GLU A 51 -14.50 -7.52 -13.84
CA GLU A 51 -13.87 -8.68 -14.47
C GLU A 51 -12.55 -9.05 -13.81
N GLU A 52 -11.93 -10.09 -14.35
CA GLU A 52 -10.55 -10.43 -14.09
C GLU A 52 -9.63 -9.25 -14.44
N GLN A 53 -8.68 -8.96 -13.56
CA GLN A 53 -7.68 -7.92 -13.78
C GLN A 53 -6.32 -8.45 -13.34
N THR A 54 -5.28 -8.14 -14.12
CA THR A 54 -3.90 -8.35 -13.69
C THR A 54 -3.40 -7.09 -12.97
N ILE A 55 -2.89 -7.27 -11.75
CA ILE A 55 -2.21 -6.24 -10.98
C ILE A 55 -0.75 -6.63 -10.78
N ARG A 56 0.13 -5.65 -10.55
CA ARG A 56 1.57 -5.87 -10.43
C ARG A 56 2.14 -5.24 -9.18
N PHE A 57 3.09 -5.92 -8.58
CA PHE A 57 3.91 -5.39 -7.51
C PHE A 57 5.37 -5.70 -7.77
N TYR A 58 6.25 -4.81 -7.31
CA TYR A 58 7.63 -5.24 -7.13
C TYR A 58 7.66 -6.35 -6.07
N LYS A 59 8.56 -7.33 -6.22
CA LYS A 59 8.76 -8.41 -5.25
C LYS A 59 9.03 -7.92 -3.83
N THR A 60 9.59 -6.72 -3.70
CA THR A 60 9.84 -6.05 -2.42
C THR A 60 8.68 -5.18 -1.93
N PHE A 61 7.56 -5.14 -2.64
CA PHE A 61 6.43 -4.23 -2.43
C PHE A 61 6.84 -2.75 -2.33
N SER A 62 7.90 -2.35 -3.05
CA SER A 62 8.42 -0.97 -2.99
C SER A 62 7.43 0.06 -3.55
N ASN A 63 6.47 -0.39 -4.39
CA ASN A 63 5.36 0.40 -4.90
C ASN A 63 4.16 0.47 -3.93
N VAL A 64 4.28 -0.09 -2.72
CA VAL A 64 3.34 0.10 -1.61
C VAL A 64 3.95 1.07 -0.60
N ASP A 65 3.15 2.00 -0.09
CA ASP A 65 3.55 2.92 0.96
C ASP A 65 2.49 3.01 2.07
N PHE A 66 2.93 3.32 3.28
CA PHE A 66 2.07 3.55 4.44
C PHE A 66 2.58 4.75 5.25
N SER A 67 1.68 5.42 5.94
CA SER A 67 1.99 6.45 6.92
C SER A 67 0.99 6.40 8.06
N PHE A 68 1.41 6.88 9.24
CA PHE A 68 0.59 6.85 10.45
C PHE A 68 0.41 8.28 10.93
N VAL A 69 -0.66 8.93 10.52
CA VAL A 69 -0.86 10.36 10.76
C VAL A 69 -1.85 10.59 11.91
N ILE A 70 -1.59 11.64 12.68
CA ILE A 70 -2.59 12.22 13.59
C ILE A 70 -3.10 13.48 12.93
N THR A 71 -4.40 13.52 12.64
CA THR A 71 -5.04 14.74 12.20
C THR A 71 -5.30 15.60 13.43
N ASP A 72 -4.42 16.56 13.67
CA ASP A 72 -4.70 17.63 14.62
C ASP A 72 -5.27 18.84 13.86
N LEU A 73 -6.27 19.51 14.44
CA LEU A 73 -7.00 20.60 13.77
C LEU A 73 -6.16 21.87 13.60
N GLU A 74 -4.99 21.97 14.23
CA GLU A 74 -4.15 23.18 14.21
C GLU A 74 -2.67 22.96 13.88
N TYR A 75 -2.19 21.71 13.71
CA TYR A 75 -0.76 21.45 13.58
C TYR A 75 -0.38 20.68 12.30
N ASN A 76 0.11 21.40 11.30
CA ASN A 76 0.82 20.88 10.13
C ASN A 76 2.22 20.35 10.55
N SER A 77 2.30 19.33 11.40
CA SER A 77 3.59 18.62 11.56
C SER A 77 3.74 17.64 10.42
N SER A 78 4.66 17.93 9.51
CA SER A 78 5.20 16.98 8.56
C SER A 78 5.92 15.88 9.34
N GLN A 79 5.22 14.80 9.67
CA GLN A 79 5.83 13.60 10.22
C GLN A 79 6.88 13.09 9.22
N GLU A 80 8.14 13.03 9.64
CA GLU A 80 9.21 12.57 8.77
C GLU A 80 9.09 11.06 8.54
N LEU A 81 8.63 10.68 7.34
CA LEU A 81 8.78 9.33 6.83
C LEU A 81 10.24 9.12 6.42
N LYS A 82 10.94 8.21 7.11
CA LYS A 82 12.23 7.71 6.65
C LYS A 82 12.03 6.35 6.01
N LYS A 83 11.62 6.33 4.74
CA LYS A 83 11.79 5.14 3.91
C LYS A 83 13.28 5.04 3.62
N TYR A 84 13.94 3.98 4.06
CA TYR A 84 15.32 3.74 3.65
C TYR A 84 15.32 3.62 2.12
N PHE A 85 16.01 4.53 1.44
CA PHE A 85 16.01 4.60 -0.02
C PHE A 85 16.42 3.22 -0.57
N ILE A 86 15.51 2.59 -1.30
CA ILE A 86 15.83 1.40 -2.09
C ILE A 86 16.07 1.98 -3.48
N GLU A 87 17.29 1.87 -4.00
CA GLU A 87 17.53 2.08 -5.42
C GLU A 87 16.55 1.17 -6.18
N GLY A 88 15.54 1.80 -6.77
CA GLY A 88 14.66 1.12 -7.71
C GLY A 88 15.46 0.78 -8.95
N PRO A 89 15.17 -0.34 -9.62
CA PRO A 89 15.84 -0.67 -10.86
C PRO A 89 15.57 0.42 -11.91
N SER A 90 16.50 0.57 -12.86
CA SER A 90 16.46 1.61 -13.90
C SER A 90 15.11 1.63 -14.63
N LEU A 91 14.53 2.81 -14.88
CA LEU A 91 13.33 2.97 -15.71
C LEU A 91 13.52 2.52 -17.18
N PHE A 92 14.75 2.18 -17.56
CA PHE A 92 15.17 1.83 -18.91
C PHE A 92 15.68 0.37 -19.04
N GLU A 93 15.68 -0.41 -17.96
CA GLU A 93 16.01 -1.84 -17.99
C GLU A 93 14.75 -2.70 -17.83
N ASP A 94 14.80 -3.90 -18.42
CA ASP A 94 13.71 -4.87 -18.42
C ASP A 94 13.56 -5.45 -17.01
N ASN A 95 12.69 -4.83 -16.21
CA ASN A 95 12.58 -5.10 -14.76
C ASN A 95 11.61 -6.25 -14.43
N ASP A 96 11.16 -7.01 -15.42
CA ASP A 96 10.21 -8.11 -15.27
C ASP A 96 10.69 -9.15 -14.25
N GLU A 97 12.01 -9.34 -14.08
CA GLU A 97 12.55 -10.26 -13.06
C GLU A 97 12.29 -9.82 -11.61
N TYR A 98 11.97 -8.54 -11.38
CA TYR A 98 11.68 -7.97 -10.06
C TYR A 98 10.19 -7.74 -9.81
N ILE A 99 9.33 -8.11 -10.77
CA ILE A 99 7.89 -7.87 -10.73
C ILE A 99 7.15 -9.20 -10.55
N ASP A 100 6.20 -9.23 -9.62
CA ASP A 100 5.21 -10.28 -9.53
C ASP A 100 3.89 -9.79 -10.12
N GLU A 101 3.30 -10.61 -11.00
CA GLU A 101 1.96 -10.39 -11.55
C GLU A 101 0.93 -11.23 -10.80
N TYR A 102 -0.21 -10.63 -10.49
CA TYR A 102 -1.33 -11.30 -9.84
C TYR A 102 -2.59 -11.10 -10.64
N THR A 103 -3.20 -12.19 -11.07
CA THR A 103 -4.56 -12.18 -11.62
C THR A 103 -5.55 -12.18 -10.47
N ILE A 104 -6.42 -11.18 -10.41
CA ILE A 104 -7.46 -11.02 -9.39
C ILE A 104 -8.84 -11.06 -10.01
N THR A 105 -9.81 -11.58 -9.24
CA THR A 105 -11.23 -11.56 -9.59
C THR A 105 -12.05 -11.02 -8.41
N THR A 106 -13.35 -10.79 -8.62
CA THR A 106 -14.26 -10.40 -7.53
C THR A 106 -14.38 -11.47 -6.44
N GLU A 107 -14.24 -12.75 -6.81
CA GLU A 107 -14.28 -13.90 -5.90
C GLU A 107 -12.91 -14.19 -5.28
N GLU A 108 -11.83 -13.96 -6.03
CA GLU A 108 -10.45 -14.16 -5.63
C GLU A 108 -9.67 -12.84 -5.67
N PRO A 109 -9.90 -11.94 -4.69
CA PRO A 109 -9.16 -10.69 -4.64
C PRO A 109 -7.74 -10.93 -4.13
N PHE A 110 -6.81 -10.04 -4.52
CA PHE A 110 -5.47 -10.03 -3.95
C PHE A 110 -5.56 -9.69 -2.46
N LYS A 111 -4.80 -10.44 -1.65
CA LYS A 111 -4.73 -10.28 -0.20
C LYS A 111 -3.27 -10.34 0.22
N LYS A 112 -2.76 -9.26 0.80
CA LYS A 112 -1.41 -9.22 1.37
C LYS A 112 -1.47 -8.71 2.79
N THR A 113 -0.95 -9.50 3.72
CA THR A 113 -0.80 -9.11 5.11
C THR A 113 0.62 -8.61 5.35
N PHE A 114 0.74 -7.42 5.91
CA PHE A 114 1.97 -6.82 6.41
C PHE A 114 1.96 -6.86 7.94
N TYR A 115 3.12 -7.13 8.52
CA TYR A 115 3.30 -7.21 9.97
C TYR A 115 4.17 -6.05 10.43
N GLY A 116 3.81 -5.46 11.56
CA GLY A 116 4.58 -4.39 12.15
C GLY A 116 4.54 -4.36 13.66
N THR A 117 5.29 -3.40 14.21
CA THR A 117 5.48 -3.22 15.65
C THR A 117 5.31 -1.77 16.04
N ILE A 118 4.71 -1.55 17.21
CA ILE A 118 4.60 -0.24 17.86
C ILE A 118 5.61 -0.24 19.01
N SER A 119 6.53 0.71 18.99
CA SER A 119 7.53 0.87 20.04
C SER A 119 7.63 2.33 20.48
N GLU A 120 8.22 2.55 21.65
CA GLU A 120 8.54 3.89 22.14
C GLU A 120 10.06 4.09 22.08
N LEU A 121 10.47 5.23 21.54
CA LEU A 121 11.85 5.67 21.53
C LEU A 121 11.89 7.13 21.96
N GLU A 122 12.49 7.39 23.12
CA GLU A 122 12.54 8.71 23.75
C GLU A 122 11.14 9.28 23.98
N ASN A 123 10.72 10.28 23.21
CA ASN A 123 9.39 10.91 23.28
C ASN A 123 8.57 10.65 22.00
N LYS A 124 8.91 9.62 21.24
CA LYS A 124 8.26 9.28 19.97
C LYS A 124 7.71 7.87 20.01
N ILE A 125 6.51 7.71 19.48
CA ILE A 125 5.97 6.41 19.12
C ILE A 125 6.45 6.07 17.72
N VAL A 126 7.02 4.89 17.56
CA VAL A 126 7.63 4.40 16.33
C VAL A 126 6.82 3.22 15.81
N PHE A 127 6.36 3.35 14.58
CA PHE A 127 5.70 2.30 13.82
C PHE A 127 6.67 1.75 12.79
N GLU A 128 6.91 0.45 12.83
CA GLU A 128 7.81 -0.22 11.88
C GLU A 128 7.07 -1.33 11.13
N ILE A 129 7.24 -1.37 9.81
CA ILE A 129 6.81 -2.47 8.94
C ILE A 129 8.08 -2.97 8.23
N PRO A 130 8.78 -3.97 8.80
CA PRO A 130 10.09 -4.39 8.31
C PRO A 130 10.10 -4.83 6.84
N GLU A 131 9.05 -5.53 6.40
CA GLU A 131 8.92 -6.01 5.02
C GLU A 131 8.94 -4.86 4.00
N LEU A 132 8.40 -3.70 4.35
CA LEU A 132 8.36 -2.51 3.51
C LEU A 132 9.56 -1.57 3.75
N LYS A 133 10.47 -1.93 4.66
CA LYS A 133 11.55 -1.08 5.18
C LYS A 133 11.04 0.29 5.62
N LEU A 134 9.85 0.29 6.25
CA LEU A 134 9.12 1.47 6.62
C LEU A 134 9.24 1.71 8.11
N ARG A 135 9.58 2.95 8.45
CA ARG A 135 9.65 3.44 9.83
C ARG A 135 9.04 4.83 9.89
N ASN A 136 7.92 4.93 10.58
CA ASN A 136 7.21 6.19 10.81
C ASN A 136 7.23 6.53 12.30
N GLN A 137 7.23 7.83 12.62
CA GLN A 137 7.32 8.31 13.99
C GLN A 137 6.29 9.39 14.26
N ILE A 138 5.67 9.32 15.43
CA ILE A 138 4.72 10.29 15.93
C ILE A 138 5.19 10.78 17.29
N GLU A 139 5.18 12.09 17.52
CA GLU A 139 5.51 12.63 18.83
C GLU A 139 4.46 12.20 19.87
N LYS A 140 4.90 11.63 20.99
CA LYS A 140 4.03 11.03 22.02
C LYS A 140 3.06 12.05 22.62
N TYR A 141 3.41 13.33 22.65
CA TYR A 141 2.51 14.37 23.18
C TYR A 141 1.26 14.56 22.32
N LEU A 142 1.34 14.35 21.00
CA LEU A 142 0.18 14.45 20.09
C LEU A 142 -0.87 13.38 20.40
N LEU A 143 -0.42 12.20 20.85
CA LEU A 143 -1.27 11.08 21.22
C LEU A 143 -1.97 11.27 22.58
N LYS A 144 -1.49 12.20 23.42
CA LYS A 144 -2.19 12.56 24.66
C LYS A 144 -3.45 13.37 24.39
N GLU A 145 -3.45 14.14 23.31
CA GLU A 145 -4.55 15.01 22.91
C GLU A 145 -5.52 14.29 21.97
N ASN A 146 -5.00 13.37 21.15
CA ASN A 146 -5.80 12.56 20.23
C ASN A 146 -5.26 11.12 20.14
N ASP A 147 -6.03 10.16 20.67
CA ASP A 147 -5.67 8.74 20.64
C ASP A 147 -5.92 8.08 19.27
N VAL A 148 -6.53 8.79 18.32
CA VAL A 148 -6.87 8.26 16.99
C VAL A 148 -5.74 8.50 16.01
N ILE A 149 -5.23 7.39 15.48
CA ILE A 149 -4.26 7.37 14.38
C ILE A 149 -4.98 7.03 13.09
N THR A 150 -4.73 7.80 12.05
CA THR A 150 -5.14 7.48 10.69
C THR A 150 -3.95 6.83 9.98
N ILE A 151 -4.12 5.57 9.62
CA ILE A 151 -3.21 4.87 8.72
C ILE A 151 -3.61 5.31 7.31
N GLU A 152 -2.71 5.97 6.61
CA GLU A 152 -2.84 6.24 5.19
C GLU A 152 -1.89 5.31 4.44
N GLY A 153 -2.23 4.98 3.21
CA GLY A 153 -1.28 4.31 2.35
C GLY A 153 -1.71 4.39 0.91
N SER A 154 -0.81 3.95 0.04
CA SER A 154 -1.06 3.96 -1.39
C SER A 154 -0.32 2.85 -2.11
N CYS A 155 -0.83 2.51 -3.28
CA CYS A 155 -0.18 1.63 -4.23
C CYS A 155 0.04 2.38 -5.54
N ARG A 156 1.30 2.46 -5.96
CA ARG A 156 1.69 3.03 -7.25
C ARG A 156 1.76 1.93 -8.30
N THR A 157 1.29 2.24 -9.49
CA THR A 157 1.41 1.33 -10.64
C THR A 157 2.88 1.06 -10.93
N VAL A 158 3.22 -0.18 -11.27
CA VAL A 158 4.58 -0.54 -11.68
C VAL A 158 4.92 0.16 -12.99
N TYR A 159 3.95 0.28 -13.89
CA TYR A 159 4.07 0.99 -15.16
C TYR A 159 3.24 2.29 -15.16
N GLY A 160 3.86 3.42 -15.49
CA GLY A 160 3.19 4.71 -15.55
C GLY A 160 3.09 5.43 -14.19
N SER A 161 2.26 6.47 -14.12
CA SER A 161 2.18 7.39 -12.97
C SER A 161 0.90 7.23 -12.14
N GLY A 162 0.25 6.06 -12.18
CA GLY A 162 -0.97 5.80 -11.44
C GLY A 162 -0.70 5.56 -9.95
N GLU A 163 -1.58 6.07 -9.09
CA GLU A 163 -1.55 5.81 -7.66
C GLU A 163 -2.98 5.63 -7.14
N LYS A 164 -3.18 4.65 -6.26
CA LYS A 164 -4.45 4.43 -5.57
C LYS A 164 -4.21 4.50 -4.06
N ALA A 165 -4.83 5.48 -3.42
CA ALA A 165 -4.74 5.69 -1.98
C ALA A 165 -5.84 4.94 -1.22
N PHE A 166 -5.58 4.69 0.06
CA PHE A 166 -6.47 4.04 1.00
C PHE A 166 -6.21 4.55 2.43
N THR A 167 -7.19 4.39 3.31
CA THR A 167 -7.06 4.84 4.70
C THR A 167 -7.83 3.97 5.68
N LYS A 168 -7.36 3.91 6.93
CA LYS A 168 -8.00 3.21 8.04
C LYS A 168 -7.67 3.90 9.35
N LYS A 169 -8.66 4.07 10.22
CA LYS A 169 -8.46 4.63 11.57
C LYS A 169 -8.33 3.53 12.61
N VAL A 170 -7.43 3.75 13.58
CA VAL A 170 -7.20 2.90 14.76
C VAL A 170 -6.97 3.81 15.98
N ARG A 171 -7.09 3.25 17.18
CA ARG A 171 -6.75 3.93 18.44
C ARG A 171 -5.44 3.42 19.00
N LEU A 172 -4.65 4.30 19.61
CA LEU A 172 -3.44 3.96 20.35
C LEU A 172 -3.54 4.49 21.78
N LEU A 173 -3.49 3.58 22.75
CA LEU A 173 -3.48 3.93 24.16
C LEU A 173 -2.04 4.15 24.63
N LEU A 174 -1.83 5.31 25.28
CA LEU A 174 -0.62 5.58 26.04
C LEU A 174 -0.86 5.12 27.48
N GLU A 175 -0.08 4.13 27.95
CA GLU A 175 -0.04 3.76 29.37
C GLU A 175 0.68 4.82 30.23
#